data_AF-A0A9X1R4T9-F1
#
_entry.id   AF-A0A9X1R4T9-F1
#
_cell.length_a   1.000
_cell.length_b   1.000
_cell.length_c   1.000
_cell.angle_alpha   90.00
_cell.angle_beta   90.00
_cell.angle_gamma   90.00
#
_symmetry.space_group_name_H-M   'P 1'
#
loop_
_entity.id
_entity.type
_entity.pdbx_description
1 polymer ?
#
loop_
_entity_poly.entity_id
_entity_poly.type
_entity_poly.pdbx_seq_one_letter_code
_entity_poly.pdbx_strand_id
1 'polypeptide(L)'
;MKKIMYVFMLSAFIFSCKDNSKKDETQKPSTVTLEESVENLTDSIQVKNIQIGSDTANDKNKFHLSYPSTVYDFINKNEDEFAQSYLSEFKDAAKKVNDEAVAGLDFGQHFEIIESTPSIIAFLIERYTSYGNNYNSQYFTHIYDIKEKKKLEFSTIFSPQDNFDKLAEVVKSKTSEILREKISALQELTDDDKKVLWKNSQEMIDAGTKANDKNYHAFSWDKSGNLTIYFDKYQVASGNHGNIEIKLAPESYKHLVAKKYQFIFHIQPQTQEEDTSTTAFEPDQSSTKTYKIDCSKEPCVALTFDDGPATHTTQLLDILKKHDVKATFFVLGKSAKVQKNTLLRAYKEGHQIGNHSWDHKDLKKLSDEEIVNQIFKTNDVISNITGEEVNVMRPPYGSFNDIVKNKANMPIILWNLDPLDWKDRNAETVAKRISEADINGIVLAHDIHKTTVEAMPEVISNLKSKGYHLVTIDNLFAGKDLVNGKTYSRRK
;
A
#
# COMPACT_ATOMS: atom_id res chain seq x y z
N MET A 1 59.26 19.63 18.19
CA MET A 1 59.28 20.01 19.64
C MET A 1 59.35 21.53 19.67
N LYS A 2 58.48 22.34 20.26
CA LYS A 2 57.60 22.23 21.43
C LYS A 2 56.35 23.11 21.23
N LYS A 3 55.25 22.67 21.84
CA LYS A 3 54.03 23.41 22.22
C LYS A 3 54.37 24.67 23.05
N ILE A 4 53.44 25.62 23.09
CA ILE A 4 52.87 26.35 24.27
C ILE A 4 51.98 27.46 23.68
N MET A 5 50.65 27.30 23.66
CA MET A 5 49.66 27.50 24.72
C MET A 5 49.37 28.99 25.01
N TYR A 6 48.10 29.31 24.75
CA TYR A 6 47.37 30.57 24.88
C TYR A 6 47.46 31.25 26.25
N VAL A 7 47.52 32.58 26.23
CA VAL A 7 46.88 33.50 27.19
C VAL A 7 46.55 34.77 26.40
N PHE A 8 45.29 35.25 26.42
CA PHE A 8 44.99 36.65 26.76
C PHE A 8 43.48 36.90 26.96
N MET A 9 43.24 37.75 27.95
CA MET A 9 42.01 38.27 28.54
C MET A 9 41.11 39.09 27.59
N LEU A 10 39.84 39.22 28.03
CA LEU A 10 38.94 40.40 28.07
C LEU A 10 39.47 41.67 27.34
N SER A 11 38.68 42.44 26.59
CA SER A 11 37.38 43.01 26.99
C SER A 11 36.65 43.70 25.81
N ALA A 12 35.33 43.70 25.95
CA ALA A 12 34.30 44.66 25.51
C ALA A 12 34.61 45.70 24.41
N PHE A 13 33.77 45.69 23.37
CA PHE A 13 33.30 46.90 22.70
C PHE A 13 31.77 46.94 22.75
N ILE A 14 31.24 47.95 23.46
CA ILE A 14 29.85 48.38 23.37
C ILE A 14 29.79 49.42 22.26
N PHE A 15 28.96 49.20 21.25
CA PHE A 15 28.36 50.30 20.51
C PHE A 15 26.87 50.03 20.30
N SER A 16 26.10 51.02 20.75
CA SER A 16 24.64 51.12 20.75
C SER A 16 24.08 51.33 19.34
N CYS A 17 22.94 50.70 19.03
CA CYS A 17 21.77 51.41 18.48
C CYS A 17 20.51 50.51 18.39
N LYS A 18 19.48 50.97 19.11
CA LYS A 18 18.04 51.01 18.78
C LYS A 18 17.29 49.71 18.46
N ASP A 19 16.46 49.34 19.43
CA ASP A 19 15.09 48.86 19.34
C ASP A 19 14.61 48.32 17.98
N ASN A 20 14.53 46.99 17.91
CA ASN A 20 13.44 46.33 17.21
C ASN A 20 12.94 45.19 18.11
N SER A 21 11.98 45.51 18.97
CA SER A 21 11.19 44.53 19.70
C SER A 21 10.35 43.72 18.70
N LYS A 22 10.86 42.57 18.26
CA LYS A 22 9.99 41.44 17.90
C LYS A 22 10.28 40.36 18.94
N LYS A 23 9.31 40.17 19.83
CA LYS A 23 9.22 38.99 20.68
C LYS A 23 9.33 37.78 19.76
N ASP A 24 10.41 37.03 19.92
CA ASP A 24 10.48 35.66 19.45
C ASP A 24 9.46 34.89 20.29
N GLU A 25 8.25 34.75 19.76
CA GLU A 25 7.30 33.77 20.27
C GLU A 25 7.94 32.41 20.03
N THR A 26 8.54 31.88 21.10
CA THR A 26 8.84 30.46 21.23
C THR A 26 7.56 29.70 20.92
N GLN A 27 7.45 29.24 19.67
CA GLN A 27 6.35 28.39 19.23
C GLN A 27 6.43 27.10 20.04
N LYS A 28 5.51 26.98 21.00
CA LYS A 28 5.23 25.73 21.71
C LYS A 28 5.02 24.61 20.68
N PRO A 29 5.39 23.36 21.00
CA PRO A 29 5.16 22.23 20.12
C PRO A 29 3.67 22.19 19.74
N SER A 30 3.41 22.04 18.44
CA SER A 30 2.07 21.88 17.87
C SER A 30 1.27 20.90 18.72
N THR A 31 0.09 21.32 19.15
CA THR A 31 -0.81 20.51 19.97
C THR A 31 -1.17 19.26 19.16
N VAL A 32 -0.85 18.08 19.69
CA VAL A 32 -1.12 16.79 19.06
C VAL A 32 -2.64 16.64 18.93
N THR A 33 -3.17 16.80 17.73
CA THR A 33 -4.56 16.45 17.43
C THR A 33 -4.61 14.95 17.16
N LEU A 34 -5.13 14.18 18.12
CA LEU A 34 -5.49 12.78 17.90
C LEU A 34 -6.77 12.76 17.06
N GLU A 35 -6.65 12.43 15.79
CA GLU A 35 -7.81 12.10 14.95
C GLU A 35 -8.01 10.58 14.98
N GLU A 36 -8.96 10.12 15.79
CA GLU A 36 -9.44 8.74 15.77
C GLU A 36 -10.57 8.65 14.75
N SER A 37 -10.35 7.97 13.63
CA SER A 37 -11.43 7.53 12.73
C SER A 37 -11.65 6.03 12.88
N VAL A 38 -12.92 5.62 12.80
CA VAL A 38 -13.36 4.23 12.83
C VAL A 38 -13.97 3.90 11.48
N GLU A 39 -13.33 3.02 10.71
CA GLU A 39 -13.79 2.63 9.36
C GLU A 39 -14.11 1.14 9.31
N ASN A 40 -15.30 0.73 8.86
CA ASN A 40 -15.64 -0.69 8.74
C ASN A 40 -14.91 -1.33 7.53
N LEU A 41 -14.03 -2.30 7.77
CA LEU A 41 -13.37 -3.15 6.74
C LEU A 41 -14.19 -4.38 6.38
N THR A 42 -14.87 -4.94 7.37
CA THR A 42 -15.86 -6.02 7.25
C THR A 42 -16.97 -5.74 8.26
N ASP A 43 -18.01 -6.56 8.30
CA ASP A 43 -19.07 -6.44 9.31
C ASP A 43 -18.53 -6.57 10.76
N SER A 44 -17.34 -7.16 10.94
CA SER A 44 -16.76 -7.47 12.26
C SER A 44 -15.39 -6.86 12.54
N ILE A 45 -14.79 -6.13 11.60
CA ILE A 45 -13.45 -5.56 11.72
C ILE A 45 -13.47 -4.12 11.19
N GLN A 46 -12.93 -3.21 11.98
CA GLN A 46 -12.77 -1.79 11.73
C GLN A 46 -11.28 -1.42 11.68
N VAL A 47 -10.94 -0.31 11.02
CA VAL A 47 -9.64 0.36 11.14
C VAL A 47 -9.75 1.44 12.20
N LYS A 48 -8.79 1.47 13.12
CA LYS A 48 -8.47 2.64 13.92
C LYS A 48 -7.21 3.30 13.35
N ASN A 49 -7.20 4.62 13.34
CA ASN A 49 -6.05 5.41 12.88
C ASN A 49 -5.47 6.25 14.03
N ILE A 50 -4.15 6.43 14.04
CA ILE A 50 -3.41 7.39 14.87
C ILE A 50 -2.48 8.17 13.96
N GLN A 51 -2.54 9.49 13.99
CA GLN A 51 -1.66 10.37 13.22
C GLN A 51 -1.01 11.43 14.12
N ILE A 52 0.28 11.69 13.91
CA ILE A 52 1.02 12.82 14.48
C ILE A 52 1.79 13.51 13.36
N GLY A 53 1.65 14.84 13.30
CA GLY A 53 2.19 15.64 12.20
C GLY A 53 1.25 15.63 10.99
N SER A 54 1.30 16.72 10.23
CA SER A 54 0.59 16.90 8.97
C SER A 54 1.52 16.65 7.78
N ASP A 55 0.95 16.43 6.60
CA ASP A 55 1.72 16.40 5.35
C ASP A 55 2.21 17.77 4.87
N THR A 56 2.07 18.82 5.70
CA THR A 56 2.61 20.14 5.39
C THR A 56 4.12 20.17 5.58
N ALA A 57 4.80 21.03 4.81
CA ALA A 57 6.26 21.13 4.78
C ALA A 57 6.94 21.52 6.12
N ASN A 58 6.15 21.81 7.16
CA ASN A 58 6.66 22.31 8.44
C ASN A 58 6.84 21.21 9.51
N ASP A 59 6.19 20.05 9.36
CA ASP A 59 6.29 18.99 10.36
C ASP A 59 7.43 18.02 10.01
N LYS A 60 8.56 18.18 10.68
CA LYS A 60 9.74 17.33 10.49
C LYS A 60 9.52 15.89 10.94
N ASN A 61 8.68 15.64 11.95
CA ASN A 61 8.45 14.29 12.48
C ASN A 61 7.01 13.86 12.22
N LYS A 62 6.85 12.74 11.52
CA LYS A 62 5.57 12.18 11.10
C LYS A 62 5.37 10.79 11.70
N PHE A 63 4.15 10.53 12.10
CA PHE A 63 3.69 9.23 12.52
C PHE A 63 2.31 8.98 11.95
N HIS A 64 2.11 7.84 11.32
CA HIS A 64 0.79 7.36 10.95
C HIS A 64 0.69 5.87 11.25
N LEU A 65 -0.43 5.46 11.83
CA LEU A 65 -0.63 4.08 12.22
C LEU A 65 -2.09 3.72 11.95
N SER A 66 -2.29 2.66 11.19
CA SER A 66 -3.58 1.99 11.03
C SER A 66 -3.50 0.60 11.66
N TYR A 67 -4.53 0.21 12.39
CA TYR A 67 -4.57 -1.06 13.13
C TYR A 67 -6.02 -1.55 13.33
N PRO A 68 -6.24 -2.87 13.52
CA PRO A 68 -7.58 -3.43 13.55
C PRO A 68 -8.30 -3.19 14.87
N SER A 69 -9.62 -3.00 14.78
CA SER A 69 -10.57 -3.05 15.87
C SER A 69 -11.69 -4.01 15.51
N THR A 70 -11.89 -5.06 16.28
CA THR A 70 -12.82 -6.14 16.01
C THR A 70 -14.00 -6.13 16.99
N VAL A 71 -14.99 -6.99 16.77
CA VAL A 71 -16.05 -7.27 17.77
C VAL A 71 -15.54 -8.04 19.00
N TYR A 72 -14.27 -8.45 19.03
CA TYR A 72 -13.68 -9.26 20.09
C TYR A 72 -12.70 -8.44 20.93
N ASP A 73 -13.08 -8.13 22.17
CA ASP A 73 -12.27 -7.31 23.10
C ASP A 73 -10.86 -7.85 23.33
N PHE A 74 -10.68 -9.17 23.35
CA PHE A 74 -9.36 -9.77 23.58
C PHE A 74 -8.41 -9.51 22.39
N ILE A 75 -8.92 -9.46 21.16
CA ILE A 75 -8.12 -9.08 19.99
C ILE A 75 -7.77 -7.60 20.10
N ASN A 76 -8.78 -6.77 20.36
CA ASN A 76 -8.62 -5.31 20.46
C ASN A 76 -7.56 -4.94 21.49
N LYS A 77 -7.57 -5.59 22.66
CA LYS A 77 -6.55 -5.40 23.69
C LYS A 77 -5.14 -5.67 23.18
N ASN A 78 -4.92 -6.79 22.47
CA ASN A 78 -3.60 -7.14 21.93
C ASN A 78 -3.15 -6.14 20.85
N GLU A 79 -4.06 -5.74 19.95
CA GLU A 79 -3.76 -4.81 18.86
C GLU A 79 -3.56 -3.38 19.35
N ASP A 80 -4.36 -2.93 20.32
CA ASP A 80 -4.19 -1.65 21.02
C ASP A 80 -2.81 -1.62 21.72
N GLU A 81 -2.45 -2.66 22.49
CA GLU A 81 -1.14 -2.76 23.17
C GLU A 81 0.03 -2.72 22.16
N PHE A 82 -0.10 -3.44 21.04
CA PHE A 82 0.90 -3.43 19.99
C PHE A 82 1.03 -2.06 19.31
N ALA A 83 -0.09 -1.41 18.97
CA ALA A 83 -0.10 -0.08 18.37
C ALA A 83 0.54 0.98 19.30
N GLN A 84 0.21 0.92 20.60
CA GLN A 84 0.78 1.83 21.60
C GLN A 84 2.29 1.62 21.80
N SER A 85 2.79 0.39 21.62
CA SER A 85 4.23 0.12 21.63
C SER A 85 4.94 0.93 20.54
N TYR A 86 4.41 0.93 19.32
CA TYR A 86 5.03 1.63 18.19
C TYR A 86 4.96 3.15 18.34
N LEU A 87 3.82 3.64 18.84
CA LEU A 87 3.68 5.06 19.16
C LEU A 87 4.70 5.50 20.22
N SER A 88 4.98 4.65 21.20
CA SER A 88 5.99 4.91 22.23
C SER A 88 7.40 4.92 21.64
N GLU A 89 7.72 3.98 20.75
CA GLU A 89 8.98 3.95 20.00
C GLU A 89 9.19 5.24 19.19
N PHE A 90 8.16 5.71 18.46
CA PHE A 90 8.21 6.98 17.75
C PHE A 90 8.45 8.15 18.69
N LYS A 91 7.71 8.25 19.80
CA LYS A 91 7.89 9.33 20.79
C LYS A 91 9.30 9.35 21.37
N ASP A 92 9.89 8.19 21.62
CA ASP A 92 11.25 8.08 22.14
C ASP A 92 12.32 8.36 21.08
N ALA A 93 12.07 8.02 19.81
CA ALA A 93 12.91 8.42 18.69
C ALA A 93 12.88 9.94 18.49
N ALA A 94 11.69 10.54 18.49
CA ALA A 94 11.48 11.98 18.30
C ALA A 94 12.19 12.82 19.37
N LYS A 95 12.22 12.38 20.65
CA LYS A 95 12.98 13.05 21.72
C LYS A 95 14.49 13.09 21.50
N LYS A 96 15.03 12.18 20.68
CA LYS A 96 16.48 12.04 20.44
C LYS A 96 16.96 12.81 19.21
N VAL A 97 16.04 13.31 18.37
CA VAL A 97 16.38 14.09 17.19
C VAL A 97 16.72 15.51 17.61
N ASN A 98 17.89 16.01 17.20
CA ASN A 98 18.31 17.38 17.42
C ASN A 98 17.45 18.34 16.58
N ASP A 99 17.03 19.48 17.13
CA ASP A 99 16.22 20.49 16.43
C ASP A 99 16.92 21.02 15.15
N GLU A 100 18.25 20.95 15.12
CA GLU A 100 19.10 21.32 13.98
C GLU A 100 19.19 20.24 12.87
N ALA A 101 18.57 19.07 13.06
CA ALA A 101 18.58 18.01 12.05
C ALA A 101 17.82 18.43 10.78
N VAL A 102 18.42 18.15 9.62
CA VAL A 102 17.86 18.41 8.29
C VAL A 102 16.85 17.34 7.88
N ALA A 103 17.00 16.12 8.40
CA ALA A 103 16.13 14.99 8.11
C ALA A 103 15.06 14.79 9.19
N GLY A 104 13.85 14.51 8.74
CA GLY A 104 12.71 14.17 9.57
C GLY A 104 12.60 12.68 9.90
N LEU A 105 11.91 12.33 10.98
CA LEU A 105 11.46 10.96 11.23
C LEU A 105 10.12 10.72 10.55
N ASP A 106 9.94 9.56 9.93
CA ASP A 106 8.65 9.11 9.42
C ASP A 106 8.40 7.67 9.85
N PHE A 107 7.36 7.45 10.65
CA PHE A 107 7.00 6.14 11.18
C PHE A 107 5.61 5.78 10.68
N GLY A 108 5.50 4.63 10.04
CA GLY A 108 4.27 4.11 9.49
C GLY A 108 3.91 2.74 10.01
N GLN A 109 2.63 2.46 10.22
CA GLN A 109 2.10 1.10 10.37
C GLN A 109 0.83 0.90 9.55
N HIS A 110 0.73 -0.24 8.89
CA HIS A 110 -0.48 -0.72 8.22
C HIS A 110 -0.73 -2.20 8.51
N PHE A 111 -1.98 -2.65 8.39
CA PHE A 111 -2.33 -4.07 8.53
C PHE A 111 -3.24 -4.55 7.40
N GLU A 112 -3.05 -5.81 7.04
CA GLU A 112 -3.88 -6.56 6.09
C GLU A 112 -4.59 -7.68 6.83
N ILE A 113 -5.83 -7.97 6.45
CA ILE A 113 -6.54 -9.16 6.93
C ILE A 113 -6.08 -10.33 6.07
N ILE A 114 -5.34 -11.27 6.65
CA ILE A 114 -4.92 -12.52 5.98
C ILE A 114 -6.09 -13.51 5.96
N GLU A 115 -6.80 -13.61 7.09
CA GLU A 115 -7.90 -14.56 7.28
C GLU A 115 -8.94 -13.97 8.24
N SER A 116 -10.23 -14.21 7.95
CA SER A 116 -11.33 -13.81 8.83
C SER A 116 -12.45 -14.83 8.73
N THR A 117 -12.43 -15.80 9.61
CA THR A 117 -13.42 -16.88 9.73
C THR A 117 -14.05 -16.86 11.12
N PRO A 118 -15.15 -17.58 11.35
CA PRO A 118 -15.70 -17.75 12.70
C PRO A 118 -14.74 -18.39 13.71
N SER A 119 -13.66 -19.04 13.24
CA SER A 119 -12.70 -19.75 14.11
C SER A 119 -11.37 -19.02 14.29
N ILE A 120 -10.91 -18.29 13.26
CA ILE A 120 -9.60 -17.63 13.22
C ILE A 120 -9.74 -16.24 12.59
N ILE A 121 -9.07 -15.26 13.20
CA ILE A 121 -8.76 -13.97 12.57
C ILE A 121 -7.25 -13.82 12.51
N ALA A 122 -6.71 -13.41 11.37
CA ALA A 122 -5.28 -13.20 11.18
C ALA A 122 -4.98 -11.87 10.48
N PHE A 123 -3.96 -11.16 10.98
CA PHE A 123 -3.48 -9.91 10.42
C PHE A 123 -2.00 -10.02 10.03
N LEU A 124 -1.64 -9.46 8.89
CA LEU A 124 -0.25 -9.14 8.53
C LEU A 124 -0.06 -7.65 8.76
N ILE A 125 0.87 -7.28 9.63
CA ILE A 125 1.14 -5.89 10.00
C ILE A 125 2.50 -5.51 9.45
N GLU A 126 2.56 -4.44 8.67
CA GLU A 126 3.80 -3.82 8.22
C GLU A 126 4.06 -2.56 9.06
N ARG A 127 5.25 -2.49 9.66
CA ARG A 127 5.80 -1.26 10.23
C ARG A 127 6.92 -0.77 9.33
N TYR A 128 6.98 0.52 9.08
CA TYR A 128 8.14 1.12 8.43
C TYR A 128 8.61 2.37 9.16
N THR A 129 9.92 2.56 9.12
CA THR A 129 10.59 3.75 9.65
C THR A 129 11.48 4.33 8.58
N SER A 130 11.46 5.64 8.42
CA SER A 130 12.46 6.36 7.64
C SER A 130 13.10 7.48 8.44
N TYR A 131 14.40 7.67 8.19
CA TYR A 131 15.19 8.80 8.68
C TYR A 131 16.19 9.20 7.59
N GLY A 132 15.91 10.31 6.91
CA GLY A 132 16.67 10.72 5.73
C GLY A 132 16.57 9.69 4.61
N ASN A 133 17.71 9.13 4.18
CA ASN A 133 17.76 8.10 3.12
C ASN A 133 17.72 6.66 3.65
N ASN A 134 17.60 6.48 4.97
CA ASN A 134 17.53 5.16 5.57
C ASN A 134 16.07 4.75 5.72
N TYR A 135 15.69 3.64 5.08
CA TYR A 135 14.38 3.03 5.17
C TYR A 135 14.51 1.64 5.78
N ASN A 136 13.57 1.29 6.65
CA ASN A 136 13.47 -0.03 7.24
C ASN A 136 12.00 -0.41 7.33
N SER A 137 11.65 -1.61 6.88
CA SER A 137 10.31 -2.19 7.05
C SER A 137 10.43 -3.49 7.85
N GLN A 138 9.45 -3.77 8.68
CA GLN A 138 9.32 -5.01 9.45
C GLN A 138 7.89 -5.52 9.31
N TYR A 139 7.73 -6.83 9.27
CA TYR A 139 6.42 -7.47 9.19
C TYR A 139 6.11 -8.20 10.50
N PHE A 140 4.84 -8.36 10.83
CA PHE A 140 4.38 -9.12 12.00
C PHE A 140 3.09 -9.83 11.66
N THR A 141 2.92 -11.04 12.16
CA THR A 141 1.71 -11.82 11.94
C THR A 141 1.02 -12.09 13.24
N HIS A 142 -0.21 -11.59 13.37
CA HIS A 142 -1.04 -11.80 14.55
C HIS A 142 -2.20 -12.71 14.18
N ILE A 143 -2.28 -13.87 14.83
CA ILE A 143 -3.34 -14.86 14.59
C ILE A 143 -4.09 -15.07 15.89
N TYR A 144 -5.41 -15.09 15.84
CA TYR A 144 -6.29 -15.22 16.99
C TYR A 144 -7.24 -16.40 16.81
N ASP A 145 -7.21 -17.36 17.74
CA ASP A 145 -8.22 -18.41 17.87
C ASP A 145 -9.42 -17.85 18.62
N ILE A 146 -10.54 -17.70 17.92
CA ILE A 146 -11.76 -17.05 18.42
C ILE A 146 -12.40 -17.88 19.52
N LYS A 147 -12.36 -19.21 19.39
CA LYS A 147 -12.97 -20.13 20.36
C LYS A 147 -12.17 -20.17 21.64
N GLU A 148 -10.84 -20.20 21.54
CA GLU A 148 -9.93 -20.24 22.69
C GLU A 148 -9.61 -18.85 23.25
N LYS A 149 -10.03 -17.78 22.57
CA LYS A 149 -9.80 -16.38 22.95
C LYS A 149 -8.32 -16.07 23.21
N LYS A 150 -7.44 -16.58 22.34
CA LYS A 150 -5.99 -16.44 22.49
C LYS A 150 -5.31 -16.09 21.19
N LYS A 151 -4.22 -15.33 21.29
CA LYS A 151 -3.26 -15.16 20.21
C LYS A 151 -2.47 -16.47 20.03
N LEU A 152 -2.29 -16.91 18.79
CA LEU A 152 -1.51 -18.10 18.45
C LEU A 152 -0.08 -17.69 18.11
N GLU A 153 0.87 -18.44 18.66
CA GLU A 153 2.27 -18.40 18.25
C GLU A 153 2.50 -19.32 17.04
N PHE A 154 3.53 -19.06 16.25
CA PHE A 154 3.85 -19.86 15.07
C PHE A 154 4.11 -21.34 15.43
N SER A 155 4.82 -21.58 16.53
CA SER A 155 5.09 -22.90 17.10
C SER A 155 3.82 -23.69 17.44
N THR A 156 2.72 -23.01 17.77
CA THR A 156 1.44 -23.67 18.08
C THR A 156 0.85 -24.30 16.81
N ILE A 157 0.99 -23.63 15.67
CA ILE A 157 0.50 -24.08 14.36
C ILE A 157 1.28 -25.31 13.87
N PHE A 158 2.58 -25.35 14.18
CA PHE A 158 3.50 -26.43 13.83
C PHE A 158 3.83 -27.33 15.03
N SER A 159 2.87 -27.52 15.94
CA SER A 159 3.04 -28.44 17.07
C SER A 159 2.90 -29.92 16.64
N PRO A 160 3.65 -30.86 17.24
CA PRO A 160 4.65 -30.68 18.31
C PRO A 160 5.97 -30.04 17.80
N GLN A 161 6.85 -29.62 18.71
CA GLN A 161 8.12 -28.93 18.38
C GLN A 161 8.93 -29.60 17.27
N ASP A 162 8.96 -30.93 17.19
CA ASP A 162 9.63 -31.69 16.12
C ASP A 162 9.13 -31.32 14.71
N ASN A 163 7.85 -30.97 14.54
CA ASN A 163 7.32 -30.49 13.27
C ASN A 163 7.84 -29.08 12.94
N PHE A 164 7.94 -28.21 13.93
CA PHE A 164 8.52 -26.88 13.75
C PHE A 164 10.02 -26.95 13.45
N ASP A 165 10.76 -27.85 14.11
CA ASP A 165 12.17 -28.10 13.82
C ASP A 165 12.36 -28.56 12.37
N LYS A 166 11.51 -29.46 11.88
CA LYS A 166 11.53 -29.89 10.46
C LYS A 166 11.20 -28.77 9.50
N LEU A 167 10.20 -27.93 9.80
CA LEU A 167 9.88 -26.77 8.97
C LEU A 167 11.06 -25.81 8.92
N ALA A 168 11.72 -25.56 10.06
CA ALA A 168 12.88 -24.69 10.12
C ALA A 168 14.03 -25.19 9.24
N GLU A 169 14.25 -26.50 9.14
CA GLU A 169 15.23 -27.07 8.20
C GLU A 169 14.84 -26.86 6.73
N VAL A 170 13.56 -26.97 6.38
CA VAL A 170 13.05 -26.64 5.02
C VAL A 170 13.30 -25.16 4.71
N VAL A 171 12.96 -24.28 5.65
CA VAL A 171 13.15 -22.83 5.51
C VAL A 171 14.62 -22.49 5.37
N LYS A 172 15.48 -23.03 6.24
CA LYS A 172 16.94 -22.90 6.20
C LYS A 172 17.53 -23.32 4.85
N SER A 173 17.10 -24.46 4.33
CA SER A 173 17.53 -24.95 3.03
C SER A 173 17.14 -23.97 1.92
N LYS A 174 15.88 -23.49 1.93
CA LYS A 174 15.39 -22.55 0.91
C LYS A 174 16.05 -21.17 1.01
N THR A 175 16.29 -20.68 2.23
CA THR A 175 17.04 -19.44 2.47
C THR A 175 18.47 -19.55 1.94
N SER A 176 19.12 -20.71 2.15
CA SER A 176 20.46 -20.97 1.63
C SER A 176 20.51 -20.96 0.10
N GLU A 177 19.53 -21.59 -0.56
CA GLU A 177 19.39 -21.58 -2.03
C GLU A 177 19.26 -20.14 -2.56
N ILE A 178 18.31 -19.37 -2.04
CA ILE A 178 18.03 -18.00 -2.47
C ILE A 178 19.25 -17.10 -2.26
N LEU A 179 19.93 -17.21 -1.11
CA LEU A 179 21.10 -16.36 -0.83
C LEU A 179 22.31 -16.76 -1.67
N ARG A 180 22.51 -18.05 -1.97
CA ARG A 180 23.55 -18.47 -2.93
C ARG A 180 23.31 -17.86 -4.30
N GLU A 181 22.08 -17.95 -4.82
CA GLU A 181 21.73 -17.36 -6.12
C GLU A 181 21.97 -15.84 -6.13
N LYS A 182 21.50 -15.14 -5.09
CA LYS A 182 21.72 -13.69 -4.95
C LYS A 182 23.21 -13.33 -4.92
N ILE A 183 24.04 -14.06 -4.17
CA ILE A 183 25.48 -13.79 -4.07
C ILE A 183 26.19 -14.11 -5.39
N SER A 184 25.85 -15.23 -6.04
CA SER A 184 26.41 -15.62 -7.33
C SER A 184 26.15 -14.58 -8.43
N ALA A 185 24.97 -13.95 -8.40
CA ALA A 185 24.55 -12.91 -9.36
C ALA A 185 25.26 -11.55 -9.21
N LEU A 186 26.00 -11.30 -8.12
CA LEU A 186 26.71 -10.04 -7.92
C LEU A 186 27.89 -9.91 -8.90
N GLN A 187 27.74 -9.07 -9.92
CA GLN A 187 28.73 -8.91 -10.99
C GLN A 187 29.99 -8.13 -10.54
N GLU A 188 29.87 -7.29 -9.51
CA GLU A 188 30.95 -6.40 -9.05
C GLU A 188 31.92 -7.07 -8.06
N LEU A 189 31.68 -8.32 -7.67
CA LEU A 189 32.48 -9.04 -6.68
C LEU A 189 33.30 -10.18 -7.30
N THR A 190 34.52 -10.36 -6.78
CA THR A 190 35.35 -11.51 -7.15
C THR A 190 34.80 -12.82 -6.58
N ASP A 191 35.22 -13.95 -7.13
CA ASP A 191 34.78 -15.26 -6.62
C ASP A 191 35.21 -15.50 -5.17
N ASP A 192 36.34 -14.94 -4.73
CA ASP A 192 36.78 -15.06 -3.34
C ASP A 192 35.96 -14.17 -2.41
N ASP A 193 35.58 -12.95 -2.83
CA ASP A 193 34.65 -12.10 -2.08
C ASP A 193 33.29 -12.78 -1.91
N LYS A 194 32.78 -13.42 -2.97
CA LYS A 194 31.53 -14.20 -2.93
C LYS A 194 31.61 -15.37 -1.97
N LYS A 195 32.75 -16.09 -1.90
CA LYS A 195 32.96 -17.17 -0.92
C LYS A 195 32.94 -16.64 0.52
N VAL A 196 33.58 -15.49 0.77
CA VAL A 196 33.58 -14.85 2.11
C VAL A 196 32.17 -14.41 2.50
N LEU A 197 31.44 -13.75 1.60
CA LEU A 197 30.04 -13.36 1.83
C LEU A 197 29.14 -14.57 2.09
N TRP A 198 29.31 -15.65 1.33
CA TRP A 198 28.56 -16.89 1.53
C TRP A 198 28.88 -17.51 2.88
N LYS A 199 30.15 -17.57 3.28
CA LYS A 199 30.55 -18.07 4.60
C LYS A 199 29.92 -17.26 5.74
N ASN A 200 29.95 -15.94 5.65
CA ASN A 200 29.34 -15.07 6.67
C ASN A 200 27.82 -15.21 6.73
N SER A 201 27.17 -15.46 5.59
CA SER A 201 25.72 -15.65 5.54
C SER A 201 25.28 -16.96 6.21
N GLN A 202 26.12 -18.01 6.22
CA GLN A 202 25.76 -19.29 6.84
C GLN A 202 25.46 -19.16 8.33
N GLU A 203 26.27 -18.43 9.10
CA GLU A 203 26.04 -18.23 10.53
C GLU A 203 24.74 -17.46 10.79
N MET A 204 24.43 -16.47 9.94
CA MET A 204 23.18 -15.70 10.02
C MET A 204 21.97 -16.55 9.67
N ILE A 205 22.05 -17.38 8.62
CA ILE A 205 21.00 -18.33 8.24
C ILE A 205 20.77 -19.31 9.39
N ASP A 206 21.83 -19.92 9.92
CA ASP A 206 21.77 -20.89 11.02
C ASP A 206 21.11 -20.30 12.27
N ALA A 207 21.39 -19.04 12.60
CA ALA A 207 20.81 -18.35 13.75
C ALA A 207 19.37 -17.87 13.49
N GLY A 208 19.13 -17.24 12.33
CA GLY A 208 17.87 -16.59 11.98
C GLY A 208 16.75 -17.55 11.59
N THR A 209 17.09 -18.80 11.23
CA THR A 209 16.11 -19.83 10.84
C THR A 209 15.81 -20.86 11.96
N LYS A 210 16.45 -20.78 13.13
CA LYS A 210 16.16 -21.70 14.25
C LYS A 210 14.67 -21.70 14.61
N ALA A 211 14.10 -22.87 14.87
CA ALA A 211 12.70 -23.06 15.24
C ALA A 211 12.32 -22.45 16.60
N ASN A 212 12.03 -21.15 16.61
CA ASN A 212 11.46 -20.44 17.75
C ASN A 212 10.59 -19.29 17.27
N ASP A 213 9.59 -18.91 18.04
CA ASP A 213 8.59 -17.91 17.62
C ASP A 213 9.18 -16.54 17.30
N LYS A 214 10.28 -16.14 17.97
CA LYS A 214 10.97 -14.88 17.69
C LYS A 214 11.51 -14.83 16.26
N ASN A 215 12.01 -15.94 15.73
CA ASN A 215 12.51 -16.01 14.36
C ASN A 215 11.39 -16.09 13.30
N TYR A 216 10.18 -16.45 13.70
CA TYR A 216 9.04 -16.68 12.81
C TYR A 216 7.84 -15.80 13.18
N HIS A 217 8.11 -14.56 13.59
CA HIS A 217 7.09 -13.59 14.00
C HIS A 217 6.31 -12.99 12.81
N ALA A 218 6.75 -13.25 11.56
CA ALA A 218 6.20 -12.67 10.35
C ALA A 218 6.07 -13.72 9.23
N PHE A 219 4.83 -13.97 8.84
CA PHE A 219 4.46 -14.91 7.78
C PHE A 219 3.05 -14.65 7.24
N SER A 220 2.77 -15.09 6.03
CA SER A 220 1.44 -15.00 5.42
C SER A 220 1.18 -16.23 4.56
N TRP A 221 -0.07 -16.45 4.18
CA TRP A 221 -0.42 -17.49 3.23
C TRP A 221 -1.45 -16.97 2.23
N ASP A 222 -1.41 -17.51 1.02
CA ASP A 222 -2.41 -17.25 0.00
C ASP A 222 -3.52 -18.31 -0.01
N LYS A 223 -4.53 -18.10 -0.87
CA LYS A 223 -5.66 -19.03 -1.03
C LYS A 223 -5.27 -20.41 -1.54
N SER A 224 -4.09 -20.54 -2.15
CA SER A 224 -3.53 -21.81 -2.61
C SER A 224 -2.72 -22.50 -1.52
N GLY A 225 -2.61 -21.89 -0.33
CA GLY A 225 -1.82 -22.39 0.79
C GLY A 225 -0.31 -22.17 0.61
N ASN A 226 0.15 -21.29 -0.28
CA ASN A 226 1.57 -20.97 -0.33
C ASN A 226 1.93 -20.13 0.90
N LEU A 227 2.84 -20.65 1.73
CA LEU A 227 3.32 -19.97 2.93
C LEU A 227 4.51 -19.06 2.55
N THR A 228 4.42 -17.79 2.92
CA THR A 228 5.54 -16.84 2.84
C THR A 228 6.03 -16.53 4.24
N ILE A 229 7.32 -16.70 4.50
CA ILE A 229 7.98 -16.27 5.74
C ILE A 229 8.82 -15.04 5.44
N TYR A 230 8.66 -14.00 6.25
CA TYR A 230 9.39 -12.75 6.13
C TYR A 230 10.50 -12.71 7.17
N PHE A 231 11.73 -12.54 6.71
CA PHE A 231 12.87 -12.29 7.56
C PHE A 231 13.25 -10.82 7.51
N ASP A 232 13.32 -10.22 8.69
CA ASP A 232 13.73 -8.83 8.87
C ASP A 232 15.17 -8.63 8.37
N LYS A 233 15.47 -7.38 8.00
CA LYS A 233 16.83 -6.93 7.70
C LYS A 233 17.79 -7.38 8.81
N TYR A 234 18.95 -7.93 8.43
CA TYR A 234 19.96 -8.51 9.33
C TYR A 234 19.59 -9.82 10.05
N GLN A 235 18.41 -10.41 9.81
CA GLN A 235 18.05 -11.66 10.47
C GLN A 235 18.79 -12.88 9.87
N VAL A 236 18.75 -13.03 8.55
CA VAL A 236 19.34 -14.19 7.84
C VAL A 236 20.44 -13.81 6.85
N ALA A 237 20.64 -12.52 6.59
CA ALA A 237 21.64 -12.01 5.66
C ALA A 237 22.05 -10.58 6.01
N SER A 238 23.13 -10.09 5.41
CA SER A 238 23.54 -8.69 5.58
C SER A 238 22.44 -7.72 5.12
N GLY A 239 22.38 -6.52 5.73
CA GLY A 239 21.31 -5.55 5.47
C GLY A 239 21.23 -5.03 4.03
N ASN A 240 22.26 -5.24 3.21
CA ASN A 240 22.24 -4.88 1.80
C ASN A 240 21.25 -5.73 0.99
N HIS A 241 20.83 -6.89 1.52
CA HIS A 241 19.80 -7.72 0.91
C HIS A 241 18.37 -7.29 1.26
N GLY A 242 18.20 -6.30 2.15
CA GLY A 242 16.91 -5.90 2.68
C GLY A 242 16.23 -7.03 3.47
N ASN A 243 14.91 -7.03 3.46
CA ASN A 243 14.11 -8.15 3.99
C ASN A 243 14.17 -9.33 3.02
N ILE A 244 14.19 -10.55 3.56
CA ILE A 244 14.22 -11.78 2.76
C ILE A 244 12.87 -12.49 2.90
N GLU A 245 12.27 -12.84 1.76
CA GLU A 245 11.02 -13.59 1.72
C GLU A 245 11.30 -15.03 1.28
N ILE A 246 10.79 -16.00 2.04
CA ILE A 246 10.86 -17.42 1.71
C ILE A 246 9.46 -17.92 1.41
N LYS A 247 9.24 -18.33 0.15
CA LYS A 247 7.96 -18.90 -0.31
C LYS A 247 8.04 -20.42 -0.34
N LEU A 248 7.09 -21.07 0.34
CA LEU A 248 6.96 -22.51 0.46
C LEU A 248 5.62 -22.96 -0.12
N ALA A 249 5.66 -23.86 -1.10
CA ALA A 249 4.47 -24.51 -1.61
C ALA A 249 3.87 -25.46 -0.55
N PRO A 250 2.54 -25.66 -0.52
CA PRO A 250 1.88 -26.53 0.47
C PRO A 250 2.54 -27.90 0.64
N GLU A 251 2.94 -28.55 -0.46
CA GLU A 251 3.57 -29.88 -0.44
C GLU A 251 4.81 -29.96 0.45
N SER A 252 5.56 -28.87 0.56
CA SER A 252 6.80 -28.82 1.34
C SER A 252 6.58 -28.78 2.85
N TYR A 253 5.40 -28.35 3.33
CA TYR A 253 5.18 -28.11 4.77
C TYR A 253 3.84 -28.64 5.31
N LYS A 254 2.87 -28.97 4.46
CA LYS A 254 1.50 -29.28 4.89
C LYS A 254 1.38 -30.42 5.89
N HIS A 255 2.26 -31.40 5.79
CA HIS A 255 2.31 -32.57 6.66
C HIS A 255 2.88 -32.24 8.05
N LEU A 256 3.51 -31.08 8.21
CA LEU A 256 4.06 -30.56 9.47
C LEU A 256 3.05 -29.70 10.24
N VAL A 257 1.99 -29.22 9.58
CA VAL A 257 0.94 -28.42 10.23
C VAL A 257 0.13 -29.31 11.18
N ALA A 258 -0.02 -28.86 12.43
CA ALA A 258 -0.85 -29.54 13.41
C ALA A 258 -2.27 -29.71 12.87
N LYS A 259 -2.86 -30.91 13.01
CA LYS A 259 -4.17 -31.25 12.40
C LYS A 259 -5.26 -30.22 12.66
N LYS A 260 -5.30 -29.66 13.88
CA LYS A 260 -6.26 -28.62 14.28
C LYS A 260 -6.17 -27.38 13.39
N TYR A 261 -4.99 -27.03 12.90
CA TYR A 261 -4.72 -25.77 12.19
C TYR A 261 -4.52 -25.94 10.67
N GLN A 262 -4.70 -27.15 10.12
CA GLN A 262 -4.57 -27.37 8.67
C GLN A 262 -5.58 -26.57 7.84
N PHE A 263 -6.77 -26.28 8.39
CA PHE A 263 -7.77 -25.46 7.70
C PHE A 263 -7.31 -24.02 7.47
N ILE A 264 -6.40 -23.50 8.31
CA ILE A 264 -5.89 -22.12 8.21
C ILE A 264 -5.23 -21.90 6.85
N PHE A 265 -4.47 -22.87 6.36
CA PHE A 265 -3.71 -22.76 5.12
C PHE A 265 -4.48 -23.30 3.89
N HIS A 266 -5.78 -23.57 4.03
CA HIS A 266 -6.59 -24.19 2.97
C HIS A 266 -6.03 -25.55 2.48
N ILE A 267 -5.35 -26.29 3.37
CA ILE A 267 -4.57 -27.50 3.05
C ILE A 267 -5.43 -28.78 2.99
N GLN A 268 -6.67 -28.76 3.49
CA GLN A 268 -7.56 -29.93 3.41
C GLN A 268 -8.49 -29.86 2.19
N PRO A 269 -8.73 -30.99 1.50
CA PRO A 269 -9.85 -31.07 0.57
C PRO A 269 -11.13 -30.86 1.38
N GLN A 270 -11.90 -29.83 1.04
CA GLN A 270 -13.21 -29.69 1.62
C GLN A 270 -14.04 -30.93 1.26
N THR A 271 -14.43 -31.72 2.26
CA THR A 271 -15.61 -32.57 2.13
C THR A 271 -16.76 -31.62 1.83
N GLN A 272 -17.18 -31.63 0.57
CA GLN A 272 -18.34 -30.91 0.07
C GLN A 272 -19.56 -31.37 0.88
N GLU A 273 -20.07 -30.49 1.74
CA GLU A 273 -21.51 -30.37 1.86
C GLU A 273 -21.95 -29.52 0.67
N GLU A 274 -22.61 -30.19 -0.27
CA GLU A 274 -23.19 -29.60 -1.48
C GLU A 274 -24.17 -28.48 -1.08
N ASP A 275 -23.79 -27.24 -1.30
CA ASP A 275 -24.74 -26.24 -1.80
C ASP A 275 -24.53 -26.16 -3.31
N THR A 276 -25.37 -26.90 -4.03
CA THR A 276 -25.34 -27.06 -5.47
C THR A 276 -25.61 -25.72 -6.17
N SER A 277 -24.56 -25.04 -6.63
CA SER A 277 -24.60 -24.23 -7.85
C SER A 277 -23.20 -23.76 -8.26
N THR A 278 -22.41 -24.65 -8.84
CA THR A 278 -21.23 -24.26 -9.63
C THR A 278 -21.26 -24.99 -10.97
N THR A 279 -21.84 -24.33 -11.97
CA THR A 279 -21.54 -24.60 -13.37
C THR A 279 -20.07 -24.29 -13.63
N ALA A 280 -19.36 -25.27 -14.18
CA ALA A 280 -17.97 -25.18 -14.58
C ALA A 280 -17.76 -24.04 -15.59
N PHE A 281 -16.77 -23.18 -15.35
CA PHE A 281 -16.26 -22.25 -16.35
C PHE A 281 -15.17 -22.95 -17.16
N GLU A 282 -15.52 -23.33 -18.39
CA GLU A 282 -14.56 -23.32 -19.50
C GLU A 282 -14.09 -21.88 -19.76
N PRO A 283 -12.89 -21.67 -20.34
CA PRO A 283 -12.37 -20.34 -20.61
C PRO A 283 -13.18 -19.70 -21.74
N ASP A 284 -14.16 -18.87 -21.39
CA ASP A 284 -14.96 -18.13 -22.36
C ASP A 284 -14.18 -16.92 -22.88
N GLN A 285 -13.93 -16.92 -24.18
CA GLN A 285 -13.48 -15.74 -24.89
C GLN A 285 -14.67 -14.77 -25.02
N SER A 286 -14.50 -13.56 -24.47
CA SER A 286 -15.42 -12.42 -24.62
C SER A 286 -16.67 -12.41 -23.70
N SER A 287 -16.46 -12.26 -22.39
CA SER A 287 -17.54 -11.79 -21.51
C SER A 287 -17.81 -10.30 -21.77
N THR A 288 -18.83 -9.99 -22.57
CA THR A 288 -19.28 -8.61 -22.73
C THR A 288 -19.97 -8.14 -21.45
N LYS A 289 -19.29 -7.30 -20.65
CA LYS A 289 -19.91 -6.60 -19.51
C LYS A 289 -21.15 -5.85 -20.01
N THR A 290 -22.34 -6.21 -19.52
CA THR A 290 -23.60 -5.53 -19.88
C THR A 290 -23.80 -4.29 -19.00
N TYR A 291 -23.80 -3.11 -19.61
CA TYR A 291 -23.99 -1.84 -18.92
C TYR A 291 -25.46 -1.39 -18.95
N LYS A 292 -25.94 -0.79 -17.85
CA LYS A 292 -27.31 -0.24 -17.78
C LYS A 292 -27.50 1.00 -18.66
N ILE A 293 -26.45 1.79 -18.88
CA ILE A 293 -26.49 3.04 -19.63
C ILE A 293 -25.77 2.87 -20.97
N ASP A 294 -26.48 3.16 -22.06
CA ASP A 294 -25.94 3.16 -23.43
C ASP A 294 -25.43 4.57 -23.80
N CYS A 295 -24.14 4.82 -23.58
CA CYS A 295 -23.51 6.11 -23.89
C CYS A 295 -23.38 6.39 -25.42
N SER A 296 -23.91 5.54 -26.31
CA SER A 296 -24.13 5.92 -27.72
C SER A 296 -25.41 6.72 -27.92
N LYS A 297 -26.33 6.70 -26.96
CA LYS A 297 -27.65 7.34 -27.02
C LYS A 297 -27.86 8.35 -25.90
N GLU A 298 -27.32 8.07 -24.72
CA GLU A 298 -27.45 8.90 -23.53
C GLU A 298 -26.21 9.78 -23.32
N PRO A 299 -26.38 11.00 -22.76
CA PRO A 299 -25.26 11.89 -22.51
C PRO A 299 -24.47 11.42 -21.26
N CYS A 300 -23.24 10.95 -21.46
CA CYS A 300 -22.40 10.41 -20.40
C CYS A 300 -21.22 11.33 -20.06
N VAL A 301 -20.73 11.28 -18.83
CA VAL A 301 -19.45 11.87 -18.40
C VAL A 301 -18.71 10.86 -17.54
N ALA A 302 -17.42 10.66 -17.80
CA ALA A 302 -16.56 9.84 -16.93
C ALA A 302 -15.81 10.72 -15.94
N LEU A 303 -16.14 10.59 -14.65
CA LEU A 303 -15.33 11.12 -13.57
C LEU A 303 -14.15 10.16 -13.33
N THR A 304 -12.93 10.68 -13.40
CA THR A 304 -11.72 9.89 -13.20
C THR A 304 -10.82 10.52 -12.14
N PHE A 305 -10.22 9.68 -11.30
CA PHE A 305 -9.40 10.10 -10.17
C PHE A 305 -8.01 9.47 -10.25
N ASP A 306 -6.98 10.30 -10.22
CA ASP A 306 -5.57 9.88 -10.30
C ASP A 306 -4.89 9.90 -8.91
N ASP A 307 -3.74 9.24 -8.82
CA ASP A 307 -2.79 9.18 -7.70
C ASP A 307 -3.16 8.34 -6.46
N GLY A 308 -4.45 8.05 -6.29
CA GLY A 308 -4.94 7.22 -5.20
C GLY A 308 -4.54 5.73 -5.26
N PRO A 309 -5.04 4.91 -4.31
CA PRO A 309 -5.85 5.34 -3.16
C PRO A 309 -5.03 6.10 -2.11
N ALA A 310 -5.68 7.05 -1.44
CA ALA A 310 -5.13 7.85 -0.34
C ALA A 310 -6.15 8.01 0.80
N THR A 311 -5.78 8.75 1.85
CA THR A 311 -6.60 8.96 3.06
C THR A 311 -8.02 9.46 2.77
N HIS A 312 -8.25 10.21 1.68
CA HIS A 312 -9.57 10.75 1.34
C HIS A 312 -10.39 9.88 0.38
N THR A 313 -9.80 8.81 -0.18
CA THR A 313 -10.47 7.95 -1.17
C THR A 313 -11.69 7.25 -0.58
N THR A 314 -11.63 6.80 0.68
CA THR A 314 -12.77 6.16 1.37
C THR A 314 -13.98 7.11 1.47
N GLN A 315 -13.75 8.38 1.83
CA GLN A 315 -14.80 9.41 1.88
C GLN A 315 -15.38 9.68 0.49
N LEU A 316 -14.55 9.69 -0.55
CA LEU A 316 -15.00 9.82 -1.93
C LEU A 316 -15.91 8.65 -2.33
N LEU A 317 -15.54 7.41 -2.00
CA LEU A 317 -16.37 6.23 -2.25
C LEU A 317 -17.74 6.33 -1.56
N ASP A 318 -17.79 6.82 -0.32
CA ASP A 318 -19.07 7.05 0.38
C ASP A 318 -19.96 8.07 -0.36
N ILE A 319 -19.36 9.16 -0.86
CA ILE A 319 -20.08 10.18 -1.63
C ILE A 319 -20.61 9.59 -2.94
N LEU A 320 -19.77 8.84 -3.67
CA LEU A 320 -20.16 8.22 -4.95
C LEU A 320 -21.28 7.19 -4.74
N LYS A 321 -21.16 6.34 -3.72
CA LYS A 321 -22.20 5.36 -3.33
C LYS A 321 -23.51 6.04 -2.94
N LYS A 322 -23.46 7.08 -2.12
CA LYS A 322 -24.66 7.85 -1.70
C LYS A 322 -25.43 8.42 -2.90
N HIS A 323 -24.73 8.78 -3.97
CA HIS A 323 -25.35 9.33 -5.17
C HIS A 323 -25.58 8.29 -6.28
N ASP A 324 -25.31 7.01 -6.05
CA ASP A 324 -25.37 5.95 -7.05
C ASP A 324 -24.60 6.31 -8.34
N VAL A 325 -23.32 6.68 -8.17
CA VAL A 325 -22.41 7.06 -9.25
C VAL A 325 -21.23 6.10 -9.29
N LYS A 326 -20.79 5.74 -10.49
CA LYS A 326 -19.54 5.00 -10.72
C LYS A 326 -18.49 5.92 -11.35
N ALA A 327 -17.23 5.59 -11.13
CA ALA A 327 -16.06 6.39 -11.49
C ALA A 327 -14.89 5.47 -11.81
N THR A 328 -13.84 6.02 -12.43
CA THR A 328 -12.61 5.27 -12.73
C THR A 328 -11.45 5.80 -11.92
N PHE A 329 -10.73 4.92 -11.22
CA PHE A 329 -9.57 5.28 -10.41
C PHE A 329 -8.29 4.82 -11.11
N PHE A 330 -7.45 5.75 -11.54
CA PHE A 330 -6.11 5.45 -12.04
C PHE A 330 -5.13 5.48 -10.89
N VAL A 331 -4.77 4.30 -10.40
CA VAL A 331 -4.05 4.17 -9.12
C VAL A 331 -2.55 4.00 -9.29
N LEU A 332 -1.79 4.55 -8.34
CA LEU A 332 -0.37 4.28 -8.23
C LEU A 332 -0.15 2.90 -7.61
N GLY A 333 0.72 2.09 -8.20
CA GLY A 333 1.01 0.74 -7.69
C GLY A 333 1.53 0.74 -6.25
N LYS A 334 2.37 1.72 -5.87
CA LYS A 334 2.83 1.87 -4.48
C LYS A 334 1.68 2.19 -3.53
N SER A 335 0.74 3.05 -3.94
CA SER A 335 -0.42 3.46 -3.13
C SER A 335 -1.41 2.31 -3.02
N ALA A 336 -1.70 1.62 -4.13
CA ALA A 336 -2.51 0.40 -4.17
C ALA A 336 -1.96 -0.69 -3.27
N LYS A 337 -0.63 -0.87 -3.22
CA LYS A 337 0.02 -1.83 -2.32
C LYS A 337 -0.17 -1.48 -0.85
N VAL A 338 -0.17 -0.19 -0.51
CA VAL A 338 -0.37 0.28 0.87
C VAL A 338 -1.85 0.33 1.26
N GLN A 339 -2.74 0.64 0.32
CA GLN A 339 -4.18 0.84 0.55
C GLN A 339 -5.05 -0.21 -0.16
N LYS A 340 -4.66 -1.48 -0.04
CA LYS A 340 -5.30 -2.59 -0.78
C LYS A 340 -6.80 -2.70 -0.50
N ASN A 341 -7.22 -2.49 0.75
CA ASN A 341 -8.62 -2.59 1.15
C ASN A 341 -9.49 -1.48 0.52
N THR A 342 -8.97 -0.25 0.49
CA THR A 342 -9.63 0.87 -0.19
C THR A 342 -9.79 0.59 -1.67
N LEU A 343 -8.75 0.03 -2.31
CA LEU A 343 -8.83 -0.36 -3.71
C LEU A 343 -9.83 -1.49 -3.96
N LEU A 344 -9.80 -2.54 -3.13
CA LEU A 344 -10.75 -3.65 -3.20
C LEU A 344 -12.19 -3.17 -2.99
N ARG A 345 -12.41 -2.21 -2.09
CA ARG A 345 -13.71 -1.58 -1.87
C ARG A 345 -14.15 -0.82 -3.12
N ALA A 346 -13.30 0.03 -3.70
CA ALA A 346 -13.62 0.73 -4.95
C ALA A 346 -14.05 -0.25 -6.05
N TYR A 347 -13.28 -1.33 -6.23
CA TYR A 347 -13.61 -2.38 -7.20
C TYR A 347 -14.95 -3.08 -6.89
N LYS A 348 -15.16 -3.55 -5.64
CA LYS A 348 -16.40 -4.21 -5.21
C LYS A 348 -17.64 -3.31 -5.30
N GLU A 349 -17.46 -2.00 -5.14
CA GLU A 349 -18.54 -1.02 -5.31
C GLU A 349 -18.81 -0.70 -6.79
N GLY A 350 -18.14 -1.37 -7.74
CA GLY A 350 -18.41 -1.27 -9.17
C GLY A 350 -17.70 -0.11 -9.86
N HIS A 351 -16.66 0.45 -9.24
CA HIS A 351 -15.77 1.40 -9.89
C HIS A 351 -14.75 0.67 -10.76
N GLN A 352 -14.29 1.31 -11.82
CA GLN A 352 -13.22 0.75 -12.65
C GLN A 352 -11.85 1.13 -12.08
N ILE A 353 -10.92 0.18 -12.06
CA ILE A 353 -9.54 0.42 -11.63
C ILE A 353 -8.61 0.40 -12.85
N GLY A 354 -7.81 1.45 -13.00
CA GLY A 354 -6.82 1.62 -14.06
C GLY A 354 -5.40 1.81 -13.52
N ASN A 355 -4.41 1.64 -14.39
CA ASN A 355 -2.99 1.78 -14.05
C ASN A 355 -2.52 3.25 -14.17
N HIS A 356 -1.84 3.77 -13.15
CA HIS A 356 -1.19 5.09 -13.17
C HIS A 356 0.33 5.08 -12.93
N SER A 357 1.02 4.00 -13.30
CA SER A 357 2.42 3.68 -12.95
C SER A 357 2.64 3.31 -11.48
N TRP A 358 3.86 2.93 -11.12
CA TRP A 358 4.19 2.47 -9.77
C TRP A 358 4.35 3.62 -8.79
N ASP A 359 5.15 4.62 -9.15
CA ASP A 359 5.55 5.72 -8.25
C ASP A 359 5.41 7.13 -8.84
N HIS A 360 4.67 7.29 -9.94
CA HIS A 360 4.36 8.56 -10.63
C HIS A 360 5.56 9.21 -11.37
N LYS A 361 6.52 8.39 -11.81
CA LYS A 361 7.62 8.85 -12.67
C LYS A 361 7.12 9.21 -14.08
N ASP A 362 7.77 10.21 -14.68
CA ASP A 362 7.56 10.57 -16.09
C ASP A 362 8.10 9.45 -16.99
N LEU A 363 7.21 8.55 -17.44
CA LEU A 363 7.57 7.34 -18.18
C LEU A 363 8.36 7.62 -19.46
N LYS A 364 8.17 8.80 -20.07
CA LYS A 364 8.90 9.20 -21.29
C LYS A 364 10.41 9.37 -21.06
N LYS A 365 10.83 9.60 -19.81
CA LYS A 365 12.24 9.83 -19.42
C LYS A 365 12.95 8.58 -18.93
N LEU A 366 12.24 7.46 -18.84
CA LEU A 366 12.77 6.22 -18.30
C LEU A 366 13.31 5.32 -19.41
N SER A 367 14.16 4.37 -19.04
CA SER A 367 14.55 3.26 -19.92
C SER A 367 13.37 2.31 -20.19
N ASP A 368 13.45 1.53 -21.26
CA ASP A 368 12.45 0.51 -21.61
C ASP A 368 12.14 -0.45 -20.43
N GLU A 369 13.16 -0.88 -19.71
CA GLU A 369 13.02 -1.80 -18.57
C GLU A 369 12.30 -1.14 -17.39
N GLU A 370 12.64 0.11 -17.10
CA GLU A 370 11.98 0.87 -16.04
C GLU A 370 10.50 1.14 -16.38
N ILE A 371 10.19 1.46 -17.64
CA ILE A 371 8.80 1.61 -18.10
C ILE A 371 8.02 0.31 -17.86
N VAL A 372 8.57 -0.83 -18.27
CA VAL A 372 7.93 -2.14 -18.06
C VAL A 372 7.74 -2.41 -16.57
N ASN A 373 8.75 -2.16 -15.75
CA ASN A 373 8.67 -2.36 -14.30
C ASN A 373 7.59 -1.49 -13.63
N GLN A 374 7.46 -0.22 -14.04
CA GLN A 374 6.43 0.70 -13.53
C GLN A 374 5.02 0.19 -13.82
N ILE A 375 4.81 -0.32 -15.03
CA ILE A 375 3.50 -0.76 -15.51
C ILE A 375 3.17 -2.14 -14.93
N PHE A 376 4.08 -3.10 -15.07
CA PHE A 376 3.90 -4.49 -14.65
C PHE A 376 3.64 -4.60 -13.15
N LYS A 377 4.46 -3.98 -12.29
CA LYS A 377 4.26 -4.07 -10.83
C LYS A 377 2.91 -3.50 -10.40
N THR A 378 2.46 -2.45 -11.06
CA THR A 378 1.16 -1.84 -10.79
C THR A 378 0.02 -2.73 -11.24
N ASN A 379 0.11 -3.30 -12.45
CA ASN A 379 -0.86 -4.29 -12.93
C ASN A 379 -0.93 -5.53 -12.03
N ASP A 380 0.22 -6.05 -11.61
CA ASP A 380 0.31 -7.21 -10.71
C ASP A 380 -0.39 -6.93 -9.38
N VAL A 381 -0.09 -5.79 -8.73
CA VAL A 381 -0.76 -5.42 -7.48
C VAL A 381 -2.27 -5.25 -7.67
N ILE A 382 -2.72 -4.54 -8.71
CA ILE A 382 -4.17 -4.35 -8.95
C ILE A 382 -4.85 -5.69 -9.24
N SER A 383 -4.27 -6.55 -10.07
CA SER A 383 -4.86 -7.84 -10.45
C SER A 383 -4.92 -8.77 -9.24
N ASN A 384 -3.88 -8.78 -8.39
CA ASN A 384 -3.87 -9.56 -7.15
C ASN A 384 -4.95 -9.10 -6.15
N ILE A 385 -5.27 -7.81 -6.12
CA ILE A 385 -6.29 -7.26 -5.22
C ILE A 385 -7.70 -7.52 -5.78
N THR A 386 -7.92 -7.22 -7.06
CA THR A 386 -9.26 -7.20 -7.67
C THR A 386 -9.70 -8.56 -8.24
N GLY A 387 -8.73 -9.41 -8.62
CA GLY A 387 -8.97 -10.64 -9.37
C GLY A 387 -9.28 -10.42 -10.86
N GLU A 388 -9.20 -9.19 -11.37
CA GLU A 388 -9.39 -8.85 -12.79
C GLU A 388 -8.09 -8.30 -13.40
N GLU A 389 -7.87 -8.59 -14.68
CA GLU A 389 -6.77 -7.96 -15.43
C GLU A 389 -7.01 -6.46 -15.63
N VAL A 390 -5.95 -5.67 -15.48
CA VAL A 390 -5.99 -4.23 -15.74
C VAL A 390 -6.04 -3.96 -17.23
N ASN A 391 -7.05 -3.22 -17.69
CA ASN A 391 -7.34 -3.04 -19.11
C ASN A 391 -7.24 -1.61 -19.61
N VAL A 392 -6.85 -0.65 -18.76
CA VAL A 392 -6.64 0.76 -19.13
C VAL A 392 -5.49 1.36 -18.33
N MET A 393 -4.79 2.31 -18.95
CA MET A 393 -3.65 2.99 -18.35
C MET A 393 -3.72 4.50 -18.62
N ARG A 394 -3.37 5.30 -17.62
CA ARG A 394 -3.10 6.72 -17.78
C ARG A 394 -1.64 7.01 -17.43
N PRO A 395 -0.82 7.55 -18.34
CA PRO A 395 0.55 7.91 -18.01
C PRO A 395 0.59 9.15 -17.10
N PRO A 396 1.43 9.16 -16.05
CA PRO A 396 1.71 10.35 -15.25
C PRO A 396 1.94 11.59 -16.10
N TYR A 397 1.39 12.74 -15.66
CA TYR A 397 1.48 14.04 -16.35
C TYR A 397 0.88 14.07 -17.77
N GLY A 398 0.21 13.00 -18.21
CA GLY A 398 -0.15 12.82 -19.62
C GLY A 398 1.07 12.68 -20.54
N SER A 399 2.25 12.37 -19.99
CA SER A 399 3.52 12.31 -20.71
C SER A 399 3.81 10.91 -21.25
N PHE A 400 3.86 10.76 -22.58
CA PHE A 400 4.15 9.49 -23.23
C PHE A 400 4.83 9.67 -24.59
N ASN A 401 5.38 8.57 -25.13
CA ASN A 401 5.90 8.43 -26.49
C ASN A 401 5.48 7.06 -27.05
N ASP A 402 5.92 6.71 -28.27
CA ASP A 402 5.59 5.40 -28.87
C ASP A 402 6.12 4.21 -28.05
N ILE A 403 7.26 4.38 -27.38
CA ILE A 403 7.81 3.33 -26.50
C ILE A 403 6.84 3.07 -25.35
N VAL A 404 6.42 4.11 -24.61
CA VAL A 404 5.46 3.97 -23.49
C VAL A 404 4.17 3.32 -23.96
N LYS A 405 3.60 3.74 -25.09
CA LYS A 405 2.36 3.16 -25.65
C LYS A 405 2.51 1.68 -25.96
N ASN A 406 3.63 1.29 -26.57
CA ASN A 406 3.89 -0.10 -26.93
C ASN A 406 4.13 -0.98 -25.68
N LYS A 407 4.89 -0.48 -24.69
CA LYS A 407 5.17 -1.23 -23.45
C LYS A 407 3.96 -1.33 -22.52
N ALA A 408 3.08 -0.32 -22.53
CA ALA A 408 1.83 -0.37 -21.79
C ALA A 408 0.94 -1.51 -22.25
N ASN A 409 0.91 -1.77 -23.57
CA ASN A 409 0.03 -2.75 -24.19
C ASN A 409 -1.43 -2.66 -23.65
N MET A 410 -1.89 -1.44 -23.42
CA MET A 410 -3.22 -1.09 -22.93
C MET A 410 -3.68 0.18 -23.66
N PRO A 411 -4.99 0.45 -23.77
CA PRO A 411 -5.51 1.74 -24.16
C PRO A 411 -5.01 2.84 -23.22
N ILE A 412 -4.57 3.96 -23.80
CA ILE A 412 -4.10 5.13 -23.07
C ILE A 412 -5.25 6.10 -22.86
N ILE A 413 -5.69 6.24 -21.62
CA ILE A 413 -6.80 7.12 -21.25
C ILE A 413 -6.25 8.46 -20.76
N LEU A 414 -6.59 9.51 -21.48
CA LEU A 414 -6.31 10.90 -21.12
C LEU A 414 -7.61 11.56 -20.63
N TRP A 415 -7.69 12.88 -20.74
CA TRP A 415 -8.85 13.68 -20.37
C TRP A 415 -9.04 14.81 -21.38
N ASN A 416 -10.25 15.35 -21.46
CA ASN A 416 -10.54 16.57 -22.21
C ASN A 416 -10.94 17.75 -21.30
N LEU A 417 -11.08 17.52 -19.99
CA LEU A 417 -11.25 18.54 -18.97
C LEU A 417 -10.23 18.34 -17.85
N ASP A 418 -9.40 19.35 -17.60
CA ASP A 418 -8.53 19.46 -16.42
C ASP A 418 -9.05 20.61 -15.53
N PRO A 419 -9.59 20.33 -14.35
CA PRO A 419 -10.10 21.35 -13.44
C PRO A 419 -8.99 22.08 -12.67
N LEU A 420 -7.73 21.64 -12.83
CA LEU A 420 -6.56 22.13 -12.09
C LEU A 420 -6.72 21.99 -10.58
N ASP A 421 -7.39 20.94 -10.11
CA ASP A 421 -7.59 20.65 -8.69
C ASP A 421 -6.28 20.34 -7.95
N TRP A 422 -5.32 19.77 -8.67
CA TRP A 422 -3.93 19.60 -8.25
C TRP A 422 -3.20 20.93 -7.97
N LYS A 423 -3.66 22.03 -8.59
CA LYS A 423 -3.10 23.38 -8.43
C LYS A 423 -3.92 24.23 -7.46
N ASP A 424 -5.23 24.27 -7.66
CA ASP A 424 -6.16 25.13 -6.94
C ASP A 424 -6.88 24.31 -5.86
N ARG A 425 -6.37 24.44 -4.62
CA ARG A 425 -6.87 23.75 -3.41
C ARG A 425 -8.11 24.41 -2.81
N ASN A 426 -9.16 24.58 -3.62
CA ASN A 426 -10.41 25.19 -3.19
C ASN A 426 -11.62 24.43 -3.76
N ALA A 427 -12.45 23.87 -2.87
CA ALA A 427 -13.54 22.97 -3.23
C ALA A 427 -14.57 23.61 -4.17
N GLU A 428 -14.97 24.86 -3.93
CA GLU A 428 -15.96 25.57 -4.77
C GLU A 428 -15.41 25.84 -6.18
N THR A 429 -14.14 26.27 -6.28
CA THR A 429 -13.47 26.49 -7.57
C THR A 429 -13.35 25.20 -8.36
N VAL A 430 -12.94 24.11 -7.69
CA VAL A 430 -12.84 22.78 -8.29
C VAL A 430 -14.22 22.28 -8.74
N ALA A 431 -15.25 22.44 -7.90
CA ALA A 431 -16.62 22.03 -8.23
C ALA A 431 -17.14 22.75 -9.47
N LYS A 432 -16.96 24.07 -9.54
CA LYS A 432 -17.35 24.88 -10.69
C LYS A 432 -16.70 24.38 -11.97
N ARG A 433 -15.38 24.17 -11.96
CA ARG A 433 -14.62 23.76 -13.16
C ARG A 433 -14.96 22.35 -13.59
N ILE A 434 -15.06 21.39 -12.68
CA ILE A 434 -15.48 20.03 -13.03
C ILE A 434 -16.91 20.03 -13.61
N SER A 435 -17.77 20.92 -13.10
CA SER A 435 -19.13 21.08 -13.62
C SER A 435 -19.18 21.60 -15.06
N GLU A 436 -18.08 22.08 -15.64
CA GLU A 436 -17.98 22.49 -17.05
C GLU A 436 -17.77 21.30 -18.01
N ALA A 437 -17.80 20.06 -17.52
CA ALA A 437 -17.66 18.87 -18.36
C ALA A 437 -18.64 18.82 -19.55
N ASP A 438 -18.09 18.45 -20.71
CA ASP A 438 -18.83 18.22 -21.94
C ASP A 438 -19.44 16.81 -22.00
N ILE A 439 -20.51 16.68 -22.77
CA ILE A 439 -21.06 15.38 -23.17
C ILE A 439 -19.96 14.46 -23.73
N ASN A 440 -19.97 13.22 -23.26
CA ASN A 440 -19.02 12.16 -23.60
C ASN A 440 -17.57 12.47 -23.21
N GLY A 441 -17.38 13.40 -22.27
CA GLY A 441 -16.09 13.83 -21.76
C GLY A 441 -15.52 12.93 -20.66
N ILE A 442 -14.20 13.02 -20.50
CA ILE A 442 -13.41 12.42 -19.43
C ILE A 442 -12.81 13.56 -18.60
N VAL A 443 -13.14 13.59 -17.31
CA VAL A 443 -12.68 14.58 -16.34
C VAL A 443 -11.47 14.03 -15.59
N LEU A 444 -10.36 14.77 -15.59
CA LEU A 444 -9.25 14.54 -14.66
C LEU A 444 -9.58 15.13 -13.28
N ALA A 445 -9.32 14.39 -12.22
CA ALA A 445 -9.35 14.86 -10.84
C ALA A 445 -8.39 14.00 -10.00
N HIS A 446 -8.14 14.37 -8.75
CA HIS A 446 -7.24 13.64 -7.86
C HIS A 446 -7.90 13.40 -6.50
N ASP A 447 -8.07 12.13 -6.12
CA ASP A 447 -8.72 11.73 -4.87
C ASP A 447 -7.81 11.86 -3.63
N ILE A 448 -6.54 12.21 -3.86
CA ILE A 448 -5.54 12.50 -2.82
C ILE A 448 -5.73 13.89 -2.17
N HIS A 449 -6.73 14.67 -2.60
CA HIS A 449 -6.98 16.03 -2.12
C HIS A 449 -8.35 16.16 -1.48
N LYS A 450 -8.36 16.55 -0.19
CA LYS A 450 -9.59 16.84 0.56
C LYS A 450 -10.54 17.77 -0.20
N THR A 451 -10.01 18.82 -0.83
CA THR A 451 -10.83 19.81 -1.57
C THR A 451 -11.51 19.22 -2.79
N THR A 452 -10.90 18.24 -3.47
CA THR A 452 -11.53 17.54 -4.58
C THR A 452 -12.66 16.66 -4.06
N VAL A 453 -12.44 15.94 -2.96
CA VAL A 453 -13.48 15.11 -2.33
C VAL A 453 -14.66 15.94 -1.84
N GLU A 454 -14.39 17.09 -1.20
CA GLU A 454 -15.43 18.03 -0.73
C GLU A 454 -16.23 18.66 -1.87
N ALA A 455 -15.64 18.82 -3.07
CA ALA A 455 -16.31 19.34 -4.25
C ALA A 455 -17.33 18.36 -4.87
N MET A 456 -17.17 17.05 -4.64
CA MET A 456 -17.90 16.02 -5.37
C MET A 456 -19.42 16.03 -5.21
N PRO A 457 -20.01 16.30 -4.02
CA PRO A 457 -21.47 16.39 -3.90
C PRO A 457 -22.07 17.44 -4.82
N GLU A 458 -21.44 18.62 -4.92
CA GLU A 458 -21.90 19.70 -5.80
C GLU A 458 -21.70 19.33 -7.28
N VAL A 459 -20.52 18.80 -7.63
CA VAL A 459 -20.23 18.31 -8.99
C VAL A 459 -21.27 17.31 -9.47
N ILE A 460 -21.57 16.29 -8.65
CA ILE A 460 -22.53 15.25 -9.01
C ILE A 460 -23.92 15.85 -9.21
N SER A 461 -24.34 16.76 -8.33
CA SER A 461 -25.61 17.48 -8.46
C SER A 461 -25.68 18.30 -9.76
N ASN A 462 -24.62 19.06 -10.07
CA ASN A 462 -24.55 19.92 -11.26
C ASN A 462 -24.52 19.13 -12.57
N LEU A 463 -23.78 18.01 -12.63
CA LEU A 463 -23.73 17.20 -13.84
C LEU A 463 -25.03 16.41 -14.05
N LYS A 464 -25.65 15.89 -12.97
CA LYS A 464 -26.96 15.24 -13.07
C LYS A 464 -28.07 16.21 -13.45
N SER A 465 -28.05 17.46 -12.98
CA SER A 465 -29.04 18.48 -13.37
C SER A 465 -28.94 18.88 -14.84
N LYS A 466 -27.77 18.70 -15.47
CA LYS A 466 -27.56 18.80 -16.93
C LYS A 466 -28.02 17.55 -17.69
N GLY A 467 -28.53 16.53 -17.01
CA GLY A 467 -29.00 15.28 -17.60
C GLY A 467 -27.91 14.24 -17.83
N TYR A 468 -26.70 14.43 -17.31
CA TYR A 468 -25.59 13.50 -17.57
C TYR A 468 -25.62 12.25 -16.69
N HIS A 469 -25.30 11.12 -17.30
CA HIS A 469 -24.98 9.88 -16.61
C HIS A 469 -23.48 9.84 -16.27
N LEU A 470 -23.18 9.65 -14.98
CA LEU A 470 -21.81 9.56 -14.48
C LEU A 470 -21.37 8.09 -14.47
N VAL A 471 -20.40 7.76 -15.31
CA VAL A 471 -20.06 6.38 -15.67
C VAL A 471 -18.56 6.11 -15.59
N THR A 472 -18.18 4.84 -15.56
CA THR A 472 -16.79 4.36 -15.72
C THR A 472 -16.29 4.52 -17.16
N ILE A 473 -14.98 4.40 -17.39
CA ILE A 473 -14.40 4.46 -18.74
C ILE A 473 -14.86 3.28 -19.60
N ASP A 474 -14.93 2.07 -19.04
CA ASP A 474 -15.42 0.87 -19.74
C ASP A 474 -16.88 1.02 -20.20
N ASN A 475 -17.76 1.59 -19.37
CA ASN A 475 -19.13 1.94 -19.76
C ASN A 475 -19.13 3.08 -20.79
N LEU A 476 -18.31 4.14 -20.58
CA LEU A 476 -18.24 5.27 -21.51
C LEU A 476 -17.84 4.78 -22.90
N PHE A 477 -16.98 3.78 -23.04
CA PHE A 477 -16.56 3.21 -24.32
C PHE A 477 -17.27 1.91 -24.70
N ALA A 478 -18.31 1.50 -23.98
CA ALA A 478 -19.09 0.31 -24.32
C ALA A 478 -19.54 0.34 -25.79
N GLY A 479 -19.39 -0.80 -26.47
CA GLY A 479 -19.64 -0.97 -27.90
C GLY A 479 -18.56 -0.40 -28.83
N LYS A 480 -17.42 0.04 -28.29
CA LYS A 480 -16.24 0.44 -29.07
C LYS A 480 -15.04 -0.39 -28.64
N ASP A 481 -14.28 -0.89 -29.61
CA ASP A 481 -13.02 -1.57 -29.33
C ASP A 481 -11.95 -0.54 -28.99
N LEU A 482 -11.57 -0.48 -27.72
CA LEU A 482 -10.39 0.25 -27.29
C LEU A 482 -9.14 -0.52 -27.71
N VAL A 483 -8.26 0.11 -28.47
CA VAL A 483 -7.08 -0.51 -29.06
C VAL A 483 -5.86 -0.19 -28.20
N ASN A 484 -5.08 -1.21 -27.87
CA ASN A 484 -3.83 -1.07 -27.13
C ASN A 484 -2.89 -0.07 -27.83
N GLY A 485 -2.28 0.83 -27.04
CA GLY A 485 -1.38 1.86 -27.56
C GLY A 485 -2.07 3.00 -28.34
N LYS A 486 -3.41 3.05 -28.39
CA LYS A 486 -4.16 4.23 -28.85
C LYS A 486 -4.57 5.11 -27.68
N THR A 487 -4.76 6.40 -27.96
CA THR A 487 -5.09 7.42 -26.96
C THR A 487 -6.55 7.82 -27.05
N TYR A 488 -7.17 8.04 -25.90
CA TYR A 488 -8.58 8.38 -25.76
C TYR A 488 -8.74 9.49 -24.72
N SER A 489 -9.17 10.67 -25.14
CA SER A 489 -9.47 11.81 -24.23
C SER A 489 -10.96 12.08 -24.07
N ARG A 490 -11.81 11.48 -24.91
CA ARG A 490 -13.29 11.55 -24.87
C ARG A 490 -13.89 10.44 -25.73
N ARG A 491 -15.16 10.09 -25.52
CA ARG A 491 -15.93 9.29 -26.49
C ARG A 491 -16.37 10.22 -27.63
N LYS A 492 -15.99 9.85 -28.86
CA LYS A 492 -16.37 10.54 -30.10
C LYS A 492 -17.57 9.90 -30.76
#